data_AF-C9MZV8-F1
#
_entry.id   AF-C9MZV8-F1
#
_cell.length_a   1.000
_cell.length_b   1.000
_cell.length_c   1.000
_cell.angle_alpha   90.00
_cell.angle_beta   90.00
_cell.angle_gamma   90.00
#
_symmetry.space_group_name_H-M   'P 1'
#
loop_
_entity.id
_entity.type
_entity.pdbx_description
1 polymer ?
#
loop_
_entity_poly.entity_id
_entity_poly.type
_entity_poly.pdbx_seq_one_letter_code
_entity_poly.pdbx_strand_id
1 'polypeptide(L)'
;MKTVKIFLISILTFFVLIIGLFLGYSIMSQMKETEEGKKEFISLIKEAKTKYNFTMNKNDYEIEVIGHKGGYVFKSPPPVYGIKKKGISYKSEYFKELEDMYYEITGYGTLIGFDDGRWLLKIVADFGLQPYILNTLIYDKTKGNNFEKIEQIFKKHEGKITYHIESNIWECGGIESQFEQSYNLNYVNNINCREKYEGSTYYNAYNSEVMEEYGKRYEKYFSTPRSLETINWEEYMKIHEIYPIIEFYFDGTKEEKEKLRKEIEPYYNKKILDIIIS
;
A
#
# COMPACT_ATOMS: atom_id res chain seq x y z
N MET A 1 -34.79 -9.49 -52.20
CA MET A 1 -34.49 -8.38 -51.25
C MET A 1 -35.19 -8.52 -49.89
N LYS A 2 -36.52 -8.75 -49.80
CA LYS A 2 -37.23 -8.88 -48.50
C LYS A 2 -36.71 -10.03 -47.62
N THR A 3 -36.52 -11.22 -48.17
CA THR A 3 -36.05 -12.41 -47.42
C THR A 3 -34.64 -12.24 -46.87
N VAL A 4 -33.75 -11.60 -47.63
CA VAL A 4 -32.38 -11.27 -47.18
C VAL A 4 -32.40 -10.27 -46.03
N LYS A 5 -33.28 -9.25 -46.09
CA LYS A 5 -33.44 -8.28 -44.98
C LYS A 5 -33.99 -8.94 -43.71
N ILE A 6 -34.99 -9.83 -43.83
CA ILE A 6 -35.54 -10.56 -42.68
C ILE A 6 -34.48 -11.46 -42.05
N PHE A 7 -33.71 -12.18 -42.87
CA PHE A 7 -32.62 -13.03 -42.40
C PHE A 7 -31.52 -12.24 -41.68
N LEU A 8 -31.13 -11.07 -42.23
CA LEU A 8 -30.17 -10.17 -41.57
C LEU A 8 -30.68 -9.65 -40.22
N ILE A 9 -31.95 -9.26 -40.12
CA ILE A 9 -32.55 -8.77 -38.87
C ILE A 9 -32.60 -9.89 -37.83
N SER A 10 -32.97 -11.11 -38.22
CA SER A 10 -32.97 -12.26 -37.30
C SER A 10 -31.57 -12.59 -36.78
N ILE A 11 -30.55 -12.54 -37.65
CA ILE A 11 -29.15 -12.73 -37.24
C ILE A 11 -28.71 -11.64 -36.27
N LEU A 12 -29.00 -10.38 -36.57
CA LEU A 12 -28.62 -9.26 -35.72
C LEU A 12 -29.28 -9.36 -34.33
N THR A 13 -30.55 -9.74 -34.29
CA THR A 13 -31.31 -9.93 -33.06
C THR A 13 -30.73 -11.07 -32.22
N PHE A 14 -30.33 -12.17 -32.87
CA PHE A 14 -29.67 -13.30 -32.21
C PHE A 14 -28.31 -12.93 -31.61
N PHE A 15 -27.49 -12.15 -32.33
CA PHE A 15 -26.22 -11.64 -31.79
C PHE A 15 -26.43 -10.72 -30.59
N VAL A 16 -27.42 -9.82 -30.63
CA VAL A 16 -27.74 -8.93 -29.50
C VAL A 16 -28.18 -9.74 -28.27
N LEU A 17 -29.00 -10.79 -28.46
CA LEU A 17 -29.43 -11.66 -27.37
C LEU A 17 -28.26 -12.45 -26.76
N ILE A 18 -27.37 -12.99 -27.60
CA ILE A 18 -26.16 -13.69 -27.13
C ILE A 18 -25.27 -12.75 -26.33
N ILE A 19 -24.99 -11.55 -26.85
CA ILE A 19 -24.16 -10.55 -26.15
C ILE A 19 -24.83 -10.17 -24.82
N GLY A 20 -26.14 -9.97 -24.79
CA GLY A 20 -26.89 -9.69 -23.57
C GLY A 20 -26.79 -10.81 -22.52
N LEU A 21 -26.86 -12.07 -22.93
CA LEU A 21 -26.68 -13.22 -22.04
C LEU A 21 -25.25 -13.31 -21.49
N PHE A 22 -24.24 -13.12 -22.34
CA PHE A 22 -22.84 -13.11 -21.91
C PHE A 22 -22.54 -11.97 -20.94
N LEU A 23 -23.00 -10.75 -21.24
CA LEU A 23 -22.85 -9.60 -20.37
C LEU A 23 -23.58 -9.81 -19.04
N GLY A 24 -24.83 -10.29 -19.09
CA GLY A 24 -25.62 -10.58 -17.89
C GLY A 24 -24.94 -11.60 -16.97
N TYR A 25 -24.44 -12.70 -17.55
CA TYR A 25 -23.68 -13.70 -16.80
C TYR A 25 -22.40 -13.12 -16.18
N SER A 26 -21.64 -12.35 -16.96
CA SER A 26 -20.39 -11.74 -16.49
C SER A 26 -20.64 -10.78 -15.32
N ILE A 27 -21.67 -9.94 -15.40
CA ILE A 27 -22.04 -9.01 -14.32
C ILE A 27 -22.46 -9.80 -13.07
N MET A 28 -23.30 -10.82 -13.23
CA MET A 28 -23.72 -11.66 -12.10
C MET A 28 -22.54 -12.37 -11.42
N SER A 29 -21.55 -12.85 -12.19
CA SER A 29 -20.35 -13.47 -11.65
C SER A 29 -19.53 -12.47 -10.83
N GLN A 30 -19.26 -11.29 -11.37
CA GLN A 30 -18.51 -10.23 -10.69
C GLN A 30 -19.21 -9.76 -9.41
N MET A 31 -20.54 -9.62 -9.43
CA MET A 31 -21.31 -9.28 -8.24
C MET A 31 -21.18 -10.36 -7.16
N LYS A 32 -21.23 -11.63 -7.56
CA LYS A 32 -21.09 -12.75 -6.63
C LYS A 32 -19.69 -12.78 -5.98
N GLU A 33 -18.64 -12.67 -6.78
CA GLU A 33 -17.25 -12.62 -6.30
C GLU A 33 -17.03 -11.42 -5.37
N THR A 34 -17.57 -10.26 -5.72
CA THR A 34 -17.49 -9.06 -4.87
C THR A 34 -18.19 -9.27 -3.52
N GLU A 35 -19.35 -9.92 -3.50
CA GLU A 35 -20.04 -10.28 -2.25
C GLU A 35 -19.28 -11.32 -1.42
N GLU A 36 -18.55 -12.24 -2.06
CA GLU A 36 -17.64 -13.17 -1.39
C GLU A 36 -16.45 -12.42 -0.77
N GLY A 37 -15.81 -11.50 -1.51
CA GLY A 37 -14.74 -10.64 -1.00
C GLY A 37 -15.18 -9.78 0.19
N LYS A 38 -16.40 -9.22 0.16
CA LYS A 38 -16.96 -8.50 1.32
C LYS A 38 -17.11 -9.38 2.55
N LYS A 39 -17.55 -10.64 2.38
CA LYS A 39 -17.65 -11.60 3.50
C LYS A 39 -16.29 -11.95 4.06
N GLU A 40 -15.30 -12.16 3.19
CA GLU A 40 -13.92 -12.41 3.58
C GLU A 40 -13.34 -11.23 4.38
N PHE A 41 -13.50 -10.00 3.88
CA PHE A 41 -13.08 -8.79 4.59
C PHE A 41 -13.76 -8.65 5.96
N ILE A 42 -15.07 -8.90 6.05
CA ILE A 42 -15.79 -8.89 7.34
C ILE A 42 -15.24 -9.97 8.29
N SER A 43 -14.88 -11.14 7.76
CA SER A 43 -14.26 -12.21 8.55
C SER A 43 -12.91 -11.76 9.09
N LEU A 44 -12.06 -11.15 8.25
CA LEU A 44 -10.77 -10.60 8.66
C LEU A 44 -10.94 -9.53 9.75
N ILE A 45 -11.88 -8.60 9.61
CA ILE A 45 -12.14 -7.60 10.68
C ILE A 45 -12.53 -8.26 12.01
N LYS A 46 -13.35 -9.32 11.97
CA LYS A 46 -13.72 -10.07 13.18
C LYS A 46 -12.52 -10.79 13.79
N GLU A 47 -11.66 -11.36 12.96
CA GLU A 47 -10.42 -11.98 13.38
C GLU A 47 -9.47 -10.96 14.02
N ALA A 48 -9.29 -9.79 13.40
CA ALA A 48 -8.53 -8.67 13.97
C ALA A 48 -9.00 -8.32 15.38
N LYS A 49 -10.32 -8.20 15.56
CA LYS A 49 -10.90 -7.89 16.86
C LYS A 49 -10.65 -8.98 17.89
N THR A 50 -10.78 -10.24 17.48
CA THR A 50 -10.72 -11.39 18.40
C THR A 50 -9.29 -11.75 18.78
N LYS A 51 -8.35 -11.68 17.82
CA LYS A 51 -6.94 -12.06 18.01
C LYS A 51 -6.06 -10.90 18.46
N TYR A 52 -6.34 -9.67 18.00
CA TYR A 52 -5.44 -8.52 18.14
C TYR A 52 -6.11 -7.30 18.77
N ASN A 53 -7.28 -7.45 19.41
CA ASN A 53 -8.08 -6.35 19.97
C ASN A 53 -8.22 -5.13 19.04
N PHE A 54 -8.14 -5.37 17.73
CA PHE A 54 -8.09 -4.32 16.72
C PHE A 54 -9.45 -4.15 16.08
N THR A 55 -9.87 -2.91 15.90
CA THR A 55 -11.14 -2.56 15.30
C THR A 55 -10.95 -1.56 14.18
N MET A 56 -11.83 -1.64 13.19
CA MET A 56 -11.93 -0.69 12.10
C MET A 56 -13.37 -0.68 11.61
N ASN A 57 -13.81 0.45 11.09
CA ASN A 57 -15.16 0.58 10.56
C ASN A 57 -15.24 0.00 9.15
N LYS A 58 -15.79 -1.21 9.02
CA LYS A 58 -15.99 -1.89 7.73
C LYS A 58 -16.72 -1.04 6.69
N ASN A 59 -17.57 -0.11 7.11
CA ASN A 59 -18.35 0.72 6.20
C ASN A 59 -17.52 1.80 5.54
N ASP A 60 -16.27 2.02 5.95
CA ASP A 60 -15.37 3.01 5.37
C ASP A 60 -14.60 2.44 4.17
N TYR A 61 -14.90 1.21 3.74
CA TYR A 61 -14.15 0.49 2.72
C TYR A 61 -15.04 0.03 1.55
N GLU A 62 -14.42 0.00 0.38
CA GLU A 62 -14.93 -0.60 -0.85
C GLU A 62 -14.11 -1.85 -1.17
N ILE A 63 -14.78 -2.89 -1.64
CA ILE A 63 -14.18 -4.17 -2.00
C ILE A 63 -14.54 -4.45 -3.45
N GLU A 64 -13.54 -4.78 -4.26
CA GLU A 64 -13.71 -5.15 -5.67
C GLU A 64 -12.79 -6.31 -6.05
N VAL A 65 -13.11 -6.98 -7.16
CA VAL A 65 -12.21 -7.95 -7.80
C VAL A 65 -11.23 -7.19 -8.69
N ILE A 66 -9.95 -7.16 -8.30
CA ILE A 66 -8.90 -6.43 -9.02
C ILE A 66 -8.11 -7.31 -9.99
N GLY A 67 -8.35 -8.62 -9.96
CA GLY A 67 -7.69 -9.58 -10.82
C GLY A 67 -8.03 -11.01 -10.46
N HIS A 68 -7.35 -11.95 -11.11
CA HIS A 68 -7.46 -13.38 -10.87
C HIS A 68 -6.06 -13.98 -10.80
N LYS A 69 -5.82 -14.92 -9.89
CA LYS A 69 -4.48 -15.51 -9.72
C LYS A 69 -4.08 -16.31 -10.96
N GLY A 70 -2.83 -16.13 -11.41
CA GLY A 70 -2.25 -16.90 -12.50
C GLY A 70 -1.94 -18.36 -12.13
N GLY A 71 -1.64 -19.20 -13.12
CA GLY A 71 -1.13 -20.57 -12.91
C GLY A 71 -2.20 -21.68 -12.87
N TYR A 72 -3.46 -21.37 -13.18
CA TYR A 72 -4.55 -22.35 -13.21
C TYR A 72 -4.90 -22.72 -14.65
N VAL A 73 -4.73 -24.01 -15.02
CA VAL A 73 -5.01 -24.54 -16.37
C VAL A 73 -6.35 -25.27 -16.46
N PHE A 74 -6.73 -25.99 -15.39
CA PHE A 74 -7.92 -26.87 -15.36
C PHE A 74 -9.00 -26.42 -14.37
N LYS A 75 -8.82 -25.26 -13.74
CA LYS A 75 -9.75 -24.70 -12.75
C LYS A 75 -9.89 -23.20 -13.02
N SER A 76 -11.07 -22.65 -12.70
CA SER A 76 -11.23 -21.21 -12.67
C SER A 76 -10.22 -20.62 -11.68
N PRO A 77 -9.44 -19.61 -12.09
CA PRO A 77 -8.50 -18.97 -11.20
C PRO A 77 -9.27 -18.29 -10.06
N PRO A 78 -8.78 -18.34 -8.82
CA PRO A 78 -9.42 -17.65 -7.72
C PRO A 78 -9.29 -16.13 -7.93
N PRO A 79 -10.32 -15.36 -7.54
CA PRO A 79 -10.27 -13.90 -7.60
C PRO A 79 -9.23 -13.33 -6.64
N VAL A 80 -8.70 -12.17 -6.99
CA VAL A 80 -7.88 -11.32 -6.13
C VAL A 80 -8.74 -10.14 -5.73
N TYR A 81 -8.97 -10.00 -4.43
CA TYR A 81 -9.81 -8.94 -3.90
C TYR A 81 -8.96 -7.72 -3.51
N GLY A 82 -9.39 -6.56 -3.94
CA GLY A 82 -8.84 -5.27 -3.57
C GLY A 82 -9.70 -4.58 -2.52
N ILE A 83 -9.07 -3.85 -1.60
CA ILE A 83 -9.68 -2.98 -0.61
C ILE A 83 -9.26 -1.55 -0.93
N LYS A 84 -10.23 -0.64 -0.96
CA LYS A 84 -9.99 0.79 -1.00
C LYS A 84 -10.70 1.47 0.16
N LYS A 85 -10.04 2.42 0.82
CA LYS A 85 -10.66 3.24 1.86
C LYS A 85 -11.36 4.45 1.24
N LYS A 86 -12.63 4.64 1.56
CA LYS A 86 -13.44 5.75 1.07
C LYS A 86 -13.06 7.06 1.74
N GLY A 87 -13.18 8.15 0.99
CA GLY A 87 -13.08 9.50 1.52
C GLY A 87 -11.67 9.94 1.92
N ILE A 88 -10.63 9.21 1.52
CA ILE A 88 -9.26 9.72 1.59
C ILE A 88 -9.10 10.82 0.55
N SER A 89 -8.59 11.98 0.97
CA SER A 89 -8.09 12.98 0.04
C SER A 89 -6.75 13.52 0.50
N TYR A 90 -5.73 13.35 -0.33
CA TYR A 90 -4.39 13.87 -0.11
C TYR A 90 -4.31 15.33 -0.53
N LYS A 91 -3.61 16.14 0.28
CA LYS A 91 -3.32 17.55 -0.03
C LYS A 91 -2.45 17.70 -1.28
N SER A 92 -1.49 16.80 -1.46
CA SER A 92 -0.54 16.88 -2.57
C SER A 92 -1.12 16.29 -3.86
N GLU A 93 -0.81 16.93 -4.98
CA GLU A 93 -1.10 16.41 -6.32
C GLU A 93 -0.31 15.12 -6.62
N TYR A 94 0.89 14.98 -6.04
CA TYR A 94 1.75 13.80 -6.24
C TYR A 94 1.17 12.51 -5.65
N PHE A 95 0.18 12.60 -4.76
CA PHE A 95 -0.40 11.42 -4.08
C PHE A 95 -1.82 11.11 -4.54
N LYS A 96 -2.32 11.77 -5.59
CA LYS A 96 -3.72 11.63 -6.02
C LYS A 96 -4.07 10.23 -6.51
N GLU A 97 -3.12 9.54 -7.16
CA GLU A 97 -3.32 8.16 -7.62
C GLU A 97 -3.61 7.19 -6.46
N LEU A 98 -3.18 7.51 -5.23
CA LEU A 98 -3.44 6.69 -4.04
C LEU A 98 -4.90 6.77 -3.57
N GLU A 99 -5.67 7.80 -3.97
CA GLU A 99 -7.08 7.96 -3.57
C GLU A 99 -7.97 6.88 -4.24
N ASP A 100 -7.57 6.42 -5.43
CA ASP A 100 -8.30 5.44 -6.24
C ASP A 100 -7.70 4.03 -6.17
N MET A 101 -6.58 3.86 -5.46
CA MET A 101 -5.84 2.60 -5.40
C MET A 101 -6.57 1.54 -4.56
N TYR A 102 -6.67 0.34 -5.11
CA TYR A 102 -7.10 -0.85 -4.39
C TYR A 102 -5.89 -1.67 -3.95
N TYR A 103 -5.80 -1.91 -2.64
CA TYR A 103 -4.77 -2.76 -2.04
C TYR A 103 -5.28 -4.19 -1.90
N GLU A 104 -4.48 -5.19 -2.28
CA GLU A 104 -4.87 -6.60 -2.12
C GLU A 104 -5.20 -6.93 -0.65
N ILE A 105 -6.31 -7.67 -0.42
CA ILE A 105 -6.74 -8.14 0.90
C ILE A 105 -5.63 -8.94 1.60
N THR A 106 -4.96 -9.81 0.84
CA THR A 106 -3.89 -10.68 1.35
C THR A 106 -2.53 -10.02 1.17
N GLY A 107 -1.96 -9.53 2.28
CA GLY A 107 -0.59 -9.04 2.31
C GLY A 107 0.42 -10.15 2.57
N TYR A 108 1.48 -10.19 1.76
CA TYR A 108 2.72 -10.87 2.14
C TYR A 108 3.54 -9.94 3.05
N GLY A 109 4.26 -10.47 4.03
CA GLY A 109 5.17 -9.70 4.88
C GLY A 109 6.24 -10.61 5.49
N THR A 110 7.34 -10.05 6.00
CA THR A 110 8.53 -10.83 6.43
C THR A 110 8.69 -10.91 7.95
N LEU A 111 7.77 -10.35 8.74
CA LEU A 111 7.84 -10.30 10.21
C LEU A 111 7.58 -11.66 10.88
N ILE A 112 8.65 -12.24 11.42
CA ILE A 112 8.66 -13.48 12.20
C ILE A 112 8.08 -13.21 13.60
N GLY A 113 7.26 -14.14 14.11
CA GLY A 113 6.65 -14.02 15.44
C GLY A 113 5.37 -13.18 15.49
N PHE A 114 4.98 -12.57 14.35
CA PHE A 114 3.66 -11.97 14.13
C PHE A 114 3.02 -12.50 12.83
N ASP A 115 3.38 -13.73 12.45
CA ASP A 115 3.13 -14.30 11.11
C ASP A 115 1.65 -14.33 10.71
N ASP A 116 0.77 -14.65 11.66
CA ASP A 116 -0.70 -14.67 11.48
C ASP A 116 -1.31 -13.26 11.43
N GLY A 117 -0.57 -12.23 11.85
CA GLY A 117 -1.01 -10.84 11.95
C GLY A 117 -0.45 -9.93 10.86
N ARG A 118 0.33 -10.45 9.91
CA ARG A 118 0.97 -9.64 8.85
C ARG A 118 -0.03 -8.89 7.97
N TRP A 119 -1.18 -9.50 7.69
CA TRP A 119 -2.27 -8.84 6.95
C TRP A 119 -2.82 -7.63 7.74
N LEU A 120 -2.87 -7.71 9.08
CA LEU A 120 -3.26 -6.59 9.93
C LEU A 120 -2.26 -5.44 9.81
N LEU A 121 -0.95 -5.74 9.78
CA LEU A 121 0.08 -4.71 9.59
C LEU A 121 -0.06 -4.02 8.24
N LYS A 122 -0.38 -4.77 7.18
CA LYS A 122 -0.68 -4.19 5.88
C LYS A 122 -1.88 -3.25 5.94
N ILE A 123 -3.00 -3.66 6.57
CA ILE A 123 -4.18 -2.81 6.74
C ILE A 123 -3.85 -1.53 7.52
N VAL A 124 -3.08 -1.64 8.60
CA VAL A 124 -2.66 -0.51 9.43
C VAL A 124 -1.75 0.43 8.64
N ALA A 125 -0.82 -0.12 7.85
CA ALA A 125 0.09 0.63 7.01
C ALA A 125 -0.65 1.38 5.89
N ASP A 126 -1.43 0.67 5.07
CA ASP A 126 -2.10 1.21 3.88
C ASP A 126 -3.20 2.22 4.25
N PHE A 127 -4.01 1.93 5.27
CA PHE A 127 -5.25 2.69 5.54
C PHE A 127 -5.19 3.63 6.74
N GLY A 128 -4.07 3.64 7.44
CA GLY A 128 -3.84 4.47 8.62
C GLY A 128 -2.53 5.25 8.55
N LEU A 129 -1.41 4.53 8.59
CA LEU A 129 -0.08 5.11 8.67
C LEU A 129 0.28 5.93 7.41
N GLN A 130 0.03 5.40 6.20
CA GLN A 130 0.27 6.11 4.94
C GLN A 130 -0.52 7.43 4.86
N PRO A 131 -1.86 7.45 5.05
CA PRO A 131 -2.62 8.70 5.11
C PRO A 131 -2.10 9.69 6.14
N TYR A 132 -1.72 9.21 7.33
CA TYR A 132 -1.15 10.07 8.36
C TYR A 132 0.18 10.69 7.89
N ILE A 133 1.11 9.91 7.35
CA ILE A 133 2.42 10.42 6.91
C ILE A 133 2.25 11.41 5.75
N LEU A 134 1.56 11.00 4.69
CA LEU A 134 1.48 11.76 3.44
C LEU A 134 0.52 12.96 3.49
N ASN A 135 -0.38 13.03 4.48
CA ASN A 135 -1.36 14.11 4.58
C ASN A 135 -1.24 14.96 5.84
N THR A 136 -0.61 14.43 6.90
CA THR A 136 -0.47 15.10 8.19
C THR A 136 0.99 15.36 8.53
N LEU A 137 1.83 14.32 8.63
CA LEU A 137 3.19 14.44 9.15
C LEU A 137 4.07 15.38 8.32
N ILE A 138 4.11 15.19 7.00
CA ILE A 138 4.97 16.00 6.11
C ILE A 138 4.54 17.48 6.03
N TYR A 139 3.29 17.78 6.41
CA TYR A 139 2.77 19.14 6.44
C TYR A 139 2.87 19.80 7.83
N ASP A 140 3.32 19.06 8.85
CA ASP A 140 3.40 19.57 10.22
C ASP A 140 4.65 20.42 10.46
N LYS A 141 4.48 21.74 10.34
CA LYS A 141 5.53 22.74 10.59
C LYS A 141 6.07 22.73 12.01
N THR A 142 5.26 22.31 12.99
CA THR A 142 5.71 22.23 14.40
C THR A 142 6.74 21.12 14.60
N LYS A 143 6.74 20.12 13.72
CA LYS A 143 7.72 19.04 13.67
C LYS A 143 8.89 19.31 12.73
N GLY A 144 8.97 20.51 12.16
CA GLY A 144 10.02 20.92 11.22
C GLY A 144 9.77 20.47 9.78
N ASN A 145 8.55 20.07 9.42
CA ASN A 145 8.21 19.68 8.06
C ASN A 145 7.44 20.79 7.33
N ASN A 146 7.76 21.02 6.06
CA ASN A 146 7.12 22.02 5.23
C ASN A 146 7.01 21.52 3.79
N PHE A 147 6.19 20.49 3.60
CA PHE A 147 6.01 19.88 2.29
C PHE A 147 5.47 20.85 1.24
N GLU A 148 4.71 21.88 1.64
CA GLU A 148 4.27 22.95 0.73
C GLU A 148 5.44 23.67 0.04
N LYS A 149 6.59 23.79 0.73
CA LYS A 149 7.83 24.33 0.13
C LYS A 149 8.49 23.33 -0.80
N ILE A 150 8.47 22.05 -0.45
CA ILE A 150 8.97 20.97 -1.32
C ILE A 150 8.16 20.92 -2.61
N GLU A 151 6.84 21.04 -2.55
CA GLU A 151 5.97 21.11 -3.73
C GLU A 151 6.29 22.33 -4.61
N GLN A 152 6.57 23.49 -4.00
CA GLN A 152 7.01 24.68 -4.76
C GLN A 152 8.33 24.45 -5.50
N ILE A 153 9.25 23.68 -4.91
CA ILE A 153 10.51 23.28 -5.55
C ILE A 153 10.21 22.28 -6.69
N PHE A 154 9.40 21.26 -6.42
CA PHE A 154 9.04 20.24 -7.38
C PHE A 154 8.32 20.81 -8.61
N LYS A 155 7.51 21.87 -8.44
CA LYS A 155 6.87 22.60 -9.55
C LYS A 155 7.85 23.19 -10.57
N LYS A 156 9.10 23.49 -10.18
CA LYS A 156 10.15 23.92 -11.12
C LYS A 156 10.59 22.80 -12.06
N HIS A 157 10.24 21.55 -11.73
CA HIS A 157 10.54 20.34 -12.46
C HIS A 157 9.26 19.59 -12.87
N GLU A 158 8.21 20.34 -13.21
CA GLU A 158 6.91 19.79 -13.60
C GLU A 158 7.06 18.69 -14.67
N GLY A 159 6.34 17.58 -14.48
CA GLY A 159 6.38 16.41 -15.37
C GLY A 159 7.59 15.49 -15.20
N LYS A 160 8.58 15.85 -14.37
CA LYS A 160 9.78 15.02 -14.12
C LYS A 160 9.75 14.28 -12.79
N ILE A 161 8.84 14.65 -11.89
CA ILE A 161 8.74 14.07 -10.55
C ILE A 161 7.47 13.26 -10.47
N THR A 162 7.62 11.97 -10.16
CA THR A 162 6.51 11.07 -9.90
C THR A 162 6.67 10.41 -8.55
N TYR A 163 5.55 9.98 -7.98
CA TYR A 163 5.52 9.20 -6.76
C TYR A 163 4.80 7.90 -7.04
N HIS A 164 5.39 6.79 -6.61
CA HIS A 164 4.77 5.49 -6.68
C HIS A 164 5.04 4.72 -5.40
N ILE A 165 4.02 4.01 -4.90
CA ILE A 165 4.18 3.07 -3.80
C ILE A 165 4.13 1.67 -4.40
N GLU A 166 5.26 0.98 -4.39
CA GLU A 166 5.29 -0.44 -4.74
C GLU A 166 4.63 -1.29 -3.63
N SER A 167 4.88 -0.93 -2.36
CA SER A 167 4.31 -1.62 -1.21
C SER A 167 4.51 -0.82 0.11
N ASN A 168 3.54 -0.87 1.04
CA ASN A 168 3.76 -0.41 2.43
C ASN A 168 4.02 -1.57 3.39
N ILE A 169 4.51 -2.70 2.87
CA ILE A 169 4.94 -3.80 3.72
C ILE A 169 6.01 -3.28 4.68
N TRP A 170 5.92 -3.73 5.93
CA TRP A 170 6.95 -3.44 6.92
C TRP A 170 8.31 -3.92 6.40
N GLU A 171 9.29 -3.03 6.41
CA GLU A 171 10.64 -3.29 5.91
C GLU A 171 11.66 -2.74 6.90
N CYS A 172 12.86 -3.31 6.92
CA CYS A 172 13.90 -2.81 7.80
C CYS A 172 15.30 -2.96 7.18
N GLY A 173 16.22 -2.11 7.61
CA GLY A 173 17.59 -2.10 7.13
C GLY A 173 18.26 -0.77 7.44
N GLY A 174 19.37 -0.48 6.75
CA GLY A 174 20.01 0.83 6.80
C GLY A 174 19.55 1.77 5.67
N ILE A 175 19.82 3.07 5.80
CA ILE A 175 19.60 4.07 4.75
C ILE A 175 20.94 4.32 4.04
N GLU A 176 21.49 3.27 3.44
CA GLU A 176 22.75 3.29 2.71
C GLU A 176 22.57 2.58 1.36
N SER A 177 23.48 2.81 0.41
CA SER A 177 23.38 2.28 -0.97
C SER A 177 23.18 0.77 -1.08
N GLN A 178 23.64 0.01 -0.10
CA GLN A 178 23.43 -1.44 -0.01
C GLN A 178 21.99 -1.86 0.34
N PHE A 179 21.14 -0.91 0.70
CA PHE A 179 19.72 -1.07 1.05
C PHE A 179 18.77 -0.25 0.16
N GLU A 180 19.29 0.53 -0.80
CA GLU A 180 18.52 1.39 -1.72
C GLU A 180 17.62 0.63 -2.71
N GLN A 181 17.50 -0.70 -2.60
CA GLN A 181 16.76 -1.51 -3.57
C GLN A 181 15.23 -1.39 -3.42
N SER A 182 14.74 -1.06 -2.22
CA SER A 182 13.30 -0.85 -1.98
C SER A 182 13.09 -0.12 -0.65
N TYR A 183 12.63 1.12 -0.70
CA TYR A 183 12.20 1.83 0.50
C TYR A 183 10.68 1.87 0.60
N ASN A 184 10.16 1.37 1.73
CA ASN A 184 8.75 1.42 2.03
C ASN A 184 8.46 2.58 3.00
N LEU A 185 7.23 3.08 2.98
CA LEU A 185 6.81 4.11 3.92
C LEU A 185 6.77 3.59 5.37
N ASN A 186 6.62 2.27 5.55
CA ASN A 186 6.65 1.57 6.82
C ASN A 186 8.05 0.94 7.07
N TYR A 187 9.08 1.79 7.17
CA TYR A 187 10.47 1.36 7.28
C TYR A 187 10.99 1.44 8.72
N VAL A 188 11.89 0.55 9.11
CA VAL A 188 12.64 0.61 10.37
C VAL A 188 14.13 0.71 10.07
N ASN A 189 14.74 1.82 10.49
CA ASN A 189 16.18 2.07 10.29
C ASN A 189 17.01 1.32 11.34
N ASN A 190 17.13 0.00 11.16
CA ASN A 190 17.95 -0.88 11.97
C ASN A 190 18.72 -1.87 11.08
N ILE A 191 20.00 -1.57 10.84
CA ILE A 191 20.87 -2.41 10.00
C ILE A 191 20.99 -3.86 10.51
N ASN A 192 20.86 -4.08 11.82
CA ASN A 192 21.02 -5.42 12.42
C ASN A 192 19.85 -6.36 12.10
N CYS A 193 18.72 -5.84 11.61
CA CYS A 193 17.62 -6.69 11.19
C CYS A 193 17.89 -7.39 9.84
N ARG A 194 18.96 -7.00 9.14
CA ARG A 194 19.37 -7.57 7.86
C ARG A 194 20.66 -8.35 8.06
N GLU A 195 20.76 -9.47 7.33
CA GLU A 195 21.96 -10.29 7.28
C GLU A 195 22.43 -10.49 5.86
N LYS A 196 23.71 -10.83 5.75
CA LYS A 196 24.36 -11.19 4.50
C LYS A 196 24.67 -12.69 4.55
N TYR A 197 24.08 -13.45 3.62
CA TYR A 197 24.51 -14.84 3.43
C TYR A 197 25.98 -14.91 3.01
N GLU A 198 26.65 -15.98 3.40
CA GLU A 198 28.04 -16.24 3.03
C GLU A 198 28.21 -16.15 1.50
N GLY A 199 29.19 -15.35 1.06
CA GLY A 199 29.45 -15.10 -0.37
C GLY A 199 28.60 -14.02 -1.03
N SER A 200 27.59 -13.44 -0.37
CA SER A 200 26.84 -12.30 -0.91
C SER A 200 27.67 -11.00 -0.82
N THR A 201 27.42 -10.04 -1.72
CA THR A 201 27.95 -8.67 -1.64
C THR A 201 26.98 -7.69 -0.98
N TYR A 202 25.71 -8.05 -0.85
CA TYR A 202 24.63 -7.22 -0.30
C TYR A 202 23.78 -7.97 0.74
N TYR A 203 22.98 -7.23 1.52
CA TYR A 203 22.09 -7.77 2.54
C TYR A 203 20.86 -8.43 1.92
N ASN A 204 20.80 -9.76 1.98
CA ASN A 204 19.83 -10.58 1.27
C ASN A 204 18.99 -11.50 2.17
N ALA A 205 19.12 -11.35 3.49
CA ALA A 205 18.33 -12.06 4.49
C ALA A 205 17.90 -11.13 5.62
N TYR A 206 16.94 -11.57 6.44
CA TYR A 206 16.62 -10.94 7.70
C TYR A 206 17.23 -11.73 8.87
N ASN A 207 17.73 -11.02 9.87
CA ASN A 207 18.11 -11.60 11.15
C ASN A 207 16.85 -12.06 11.90
N SER A 208 16.70 -13.36 12.11
CA SER A 208 15.49 -13.92 12.71
C SER A 208 15.23 -13.45 14.15
N GLU A 209 16.29 -13.26 14.95
CA GLU A 209 16.16 -12.86 16.35
C GLU A 209 15.62 -11.43 16.46
N VAL A 210 16.20 -10.51 15.67
CA VAL A 210 15.74 -9.12 15.58
C VAL A 210 14.31 -9.04 15.02
N MET A 211 13.98 -9.86 14.03
CA MET A 211 12.61 -9.92 13.49
C MET A 211 11.59 -10.40 14.53
N GLU A 212 11.94 -11.40 15.34
CA GLU A 212 11.09 -11.88 16.43
C GLU A 212 10.86 -10.80 17.49
N GLU A 213 11.87 -9.98 17.80
CA GLU A 213 11.71 -8.84 18.71
C GLU A 213 10.70 -7.83 18.18
N TYR A 214 10.76 -7.48 16.90
CA TYR A 214 9.75 -6.60 16.28
C TYR A 214 8.37 -7.24 16.30
N GLY A 215 8.26 -8.53 15.99
CA GLY A 215 7.00 -9.29 16.09
C GLY A 215 6.36 -9.18 17.47
N LYS A 216 7.14 -9.39 18.53
CA LYS A 216 6.69 -9.25 19.93
C LYS A 216 6.24 -7.83 20.28
N ARG A 217 6.88 -6.79 19.71
CA ARG A 217 6.44 -5.40 19.91
C ARG A 217 5.05 -5.16 19.33
N TYR A 218 4.77 -5.69 18.14
CA TYR A 218 3.44 -5.61 17.52
C TYR A 218 2.38 -6.36 18.31
N GLU A 219 2.68 -7.60 18.72
CA GLU A 219 1.78 -8.38 19.58
C GLU A 219 1.44 -7.62 20.87
N LYS A 220 2.46 -7.07 21.54
CA LYS A 220 2.27 -6.27 22.74
C LYS A 220 1.45 -5.00 22.48
N TYR A 221 1.69 -4.29 21.39
CA TYR A 221 0.95 -3.07 21.05
C TYR A 221 -0.55 -3.34 20.83
N PHE A 222 -0.88 -4.42 20.14
CA PHE A 222 -2.24 -4.86 19.85
C PHE A 222 -2.87 -5.72 20.96
N SER A 223 -2.14 -6.04 22.03
CA SER A 223 -2.73 -6.64 23.24
C SER A 223 -3.72 -5.70 23.94
N THR A 224 -3.62 -4.40 23.68
CA THR A 224 -4.57 -3.38 24.17
C THR A 224 -5.55 -3.00 23.06
N PRO A 225 -6.84 -2.74 23.35
CA PRO A 225 -7.81 -2.34 22.33
C PRO A 225 -7.37 -1.11 21.53
N ARG A 226 -7.36 -1.24 20.20
CA ARG A 226 -7.05 -0.16 19.25
C ARG A 226 -8.14 -0.07 18.18
N SER A 227 -8.42 1.15 17.71
CA SER A 227 -9.26 1.40 16.53
C SER A 227 -8.42 2.15 15.50
N LEU A 228 -8.46 1.71 14.25
CA LEU A 228 -7.70 2.34 13.17
C LEU A 228 -7.96 3.85 13.08
N GLU A 229 -9.20 4.26 13.32
CA GLU A 229 -9.67 5.65 13.26
C GLU A 229 -9.09 6.53 14.37
N THR A 230 -8.59 5.93 15.46
CA THR A 230 -8.17 6.64 16.68
C THR A 230 -6.75 6.28 17.14
N ILE A 231 -6.01 5.49 16.37
CA ILE A 231 -4.60 5.20 16.66
C ILE A 231 -3.83 6.51 16.77
N ASN A 232 -3.05 6.65 17.84
CA ASN A 232 -2.03 7.67 17.95
C ASN A 232 -0.83 7.24 17.10
N TRP A 233 -0.72 7.80 15.89
CA TRP A 233 0.33 7.44 14.94
C TRP A 233 1.73 7.83 15.41
N GLU A 234 1.89 8.87 16.22
CA GLU A 234 3.19 9.21 16.80
C GLU A 234 3.64 8.17 17.82
N GLU A 235 2.74 7.75 18.71
CA GLU A 235 2.98 6.65 19.65
C GLU A 235 3.31 5.36 18.90
N TYR A 236 2.51 5.03 17.88
CA TYR A 236 2.72 3.86 17.03
C TYR A 236 4.12 3.85 16.41
N MET A 237 4.49 4.91 15.69
CA MET A 237 5.81 5.01 15.05
C MET A 237 6.93 4.94 16.08
N LYS A 238 6.77 5.57 17.25
CA LYS A 238 7.77 5.55 18.32
C LYS A 238 7.96 4.15 18.92
N ILE A 239 6.88 3.43 19.20
CA ILE A 239 6.94 2.08 19.80
C ILE A 239 7.56 1.08 18.82
N HIS A 240 7.24 1.21 17.54
CA HIS A 240 7.70 0.29 16.49
C HIS A 240 8.97 0.75 15.80
N GLU A 241 9.55 1.87 16.24
CA GLU A 241 10.76 2.48 15.66
C GLU A 241 10.62 2.72 14.15
N ILE A 242 9.40 3.04 13.70
CA ILE A 242 9.13 3.37 12.31
C ILE A 242 9.78 4.70 11.98
N TYR A 243 10.56 4.69 10.92
CA TYR A 243 11.22 5.81 10.30
C TYR A 243 10.79 5.89 8.84
N PRO A 244 9.72 6.63 8.51
CA PRO A 244 9.16 6.65 7.17
C PRO A 244 10.15 7.13 6.12
N ILE A 245 10.19 6.46 4.97
CA ILE A 245 10.94 6.88 3.80
C ILE A 245 9.96 7.12 2.66
N ILE A 246 9.99 8.32 2.09
CA ILE A 246 9.15 8.74 0.99
C ILE A 246 10.02 8.89 -0.25
N GLU A 247 9.88 7.99 -1.21
CA GLU A 247 10.70 7.97 -2.40
C GLU A 247 9.94 8.57 -3.59
N PHE A 248 10.54 9.59 -4.22
CA PHE A 248 10.08 10.16 -5.48
C PHE A 248 11.04 9.77 -6.59
N TYR A 249 10.49 9.40 -7.74
CA TYR A 249 11.28 9.20 -8.95
C TYR A 249 11.49 10.54 -9.67
N PHE A 250 12.73 10.81 -10.08
CA PHE A 250 13.07 11.99 -10.86
C PHE A 250 13.68 11.64 -12.21
N ASP A 251 13.04 12.11 -13.28
CA ASP A 251 13.57 12.04 -14.64
C ASP A 251 14.55 13.20 -14.91
N GLY A 252 15.80 12.97 -14.52
CA GLY A 252 16.90 13.90 -14.78
C GLY A 252 18.27 13.31 -14.49
N THR A 253 19.29 14.13 -14.71
CA THR A 253 20.69 13.76 -14.52
C THR A 253 21.02 13.57 -13.03
N LYS A 254 22.10 12.82 -12.75
CA LYS A 254 22.60 12.64 -11.39
C LYS A 254 22.90 13.96 -10.67
N GLU A 255 23.41 14.96 -11.40
CA GLU A 255 23.71 16.28 -10.84
C GLU A 255 22.42 17.05 -10.47
N GLU A 256 21.39 16.97 -11.31
CA GLU A 256 20.08 17.56 -11.00
C GLU A 256 19.43 16.87 -9.79
N LYS A 257 19.50 15.54 -9.68
CA LYS A 257 19.02 14.80 -8.49
C LYS A 257 19.71 15.28 -7.21
N GLU A 258 21.03 15.41 -7.24
CA GLU A 258 21.81 15.85 -6.08
C GLU A 258 21.49 17.30 -5.70
N LYS A 259 21.30 18.19 -6.68
CA LYS A 259 20.87 19.57 -6.44
C LYS A 259 19.47 19.61 -5.82
N LEU A 260 18.53 18.83 -6.36
CA LEU A 260 17.16 18.76 -5.87
C LEU A 260 17.10 18.23 -4.44
N ARG A 261 17.83 17.15 -4.11
CA ARG A 261 17.96 16.61 -2.75
C ARG A 261 18.42 17.68 -1.75
N LYS A 262 19.46 18.46 -2.10
CA LYS A 262 19.96 19.56 -1.26
C LYS A 262 18.97 20.70 -1.12
N GLU A 263 18.18 20.99 -2.16
CA GLU A 263 17.19 22.06 -2.13
C GLU A 263 16.01 21.72 -1.22
N ILE A 264 15.60 20.45 -1.15
CA ILE A 264 14.46 20.01 -0.31
C ILE A 264 14.84 19.70 1.14
N GLU A 265 16.09 19.33 1.40
CA GLU A 265 16.60 18.92 2.73
C GLU A 265 16.24 19.88 3.88
N PRO A 266 16.29 21.21 3.73
CA PRO A 266 15.92 22.13 4.81
C PRO A 266 14.42 22.14 5.17
N TYR A 267 13.57 21.52 4.36
CA TYR A 267 12.11 21.62 4.47
C TYR A 267 11.45 20.34 5.03
N TYR A 268 12.23 19.39 5.53
CA TYR A 268 11.72 18.26 6.28
C TYR A 268 12.68 17.87 7.42
N ASN A 269 12.12 17.21 8.43
CA ASN A 269 12.87 16.80 9.60
C ASN A 269 13.42 15.37 9.43
N LYS A 270 14.68 15.29 9.03
CA LYS A 270 15.49 14.04 8.94
C LYS A 270 15.60 13.23 10.23
N LYS A 271 15.09 13.70 11.37
CA LYS A 271 15.05 12.90 12.60
C LYS A 271 13.83 12.01 12.70
N ILE A 272 12.79 12.25 11.88
CA ILE A 272 11.50 11.56 12.00
C ILE A 272 11.01 10.97 10.68
N LEU A 273 11.56 11.36 9.54
CA LEU A 273 11.31 10.79 8.22
C LEU A 273 12.44 11.14 7.26
N ASP A 274 12.54 10.41 6.15
CA ASP A 274 13.38 10.81 5.01
C ASP A 274 12.58 10.94 3.70
N ILE A 275 13.10 11.79 2.82
CA ILE A 275 12.58 11.98 1.46
C ILE A 275 13.72 11.72 0.48
N ILE A 276 13.56 10.70 -0.35
CA ILE A 276 14.56 10.26 -1.32
C ILE A 276 14.11 10.67 -2.73
N ILE A 277 15.06 11.11 -3.55
CA ILE A 277 14.87 11.45 -4.95
C ILE A 277 15.67 10.45 -5.77
N SER A 278 15.01 9.46 -6.38
CA SER A 278 15.65 8.33 -7.08
C SER A 278 15.82 8.55 -8.56
#